data_AF-A0A1E5QRZ2-F1
#
_entry.id   AF-A0A1E5QRZ2-F1
#
_cell.length_a   1.000
_cell.length_b   1.000
_cell.length_c   1.000
_cell.angle_alpha   90.00
_cell.angle_beta   90.00
_cell.angle_gamma   90.00
#
_symmetry.space_group_name_H-M   'P 1'
#
loop_
_entity.id
_entity.type
_entity.pdbx_description
1 polymer ?
#
loop_
_entity_poly.entity_id
_entity_poly.type
_entity_poly.pdbx_seq_one_letter_code
_entity_poly.pdbx_strand_id
1 'polypeptide(L)'
;MSKIQEIKAQIRDGNIDQAMAIAMSEALKIEIVTSSSPQQQPTQDIHFRSTVNLLENEIENELGDSFENQNNSDKIQKIHFQEVENAHQRILQNIQSLQNMFTLIQENS
;
A
#
# COMPACT_ATOMS: atom_id res chain seq x y z
N MET A 1 2.60 24.72 1.06
CA MET A 1 2.34 23.93 2.30
C MET A 1 2.40 22.46 1.93
N SER A 2 2.85 21.59 2.82
CA SER A 2 2.75 20.15 2.58
C SER A 2 1.27 19.75 2.58
N LYS A 3 0.84 18.84 1.69
CA LYS A 3 -0.54 18.33 1.66
C LYS A 3 -0.99 17.72 2.99
N ILE A 4 -0.05 17.16 3.77
CA ILE A 4 -0.31 16.71 5.16
C ILE A 4 -0.72 17.87 6.07
N GLN A 5 -0.13 19.06 5.89
CA GLN A 5 -0.52 20.25 6.65
C GLN A 5 -1.91 20.73 6.25
N GLU A 6 -2.26 20.58 4.97
CA GLU A 6 -3.57 20.92 4.42
C GLU A 6 -4.67 19.97 4.93
N ILE A 7 -4.43 18.66 4.92
CA ILE A 7 -5.30 17.66 5.54
C ILE A 7 -5.51 17.98 7.03
N LYS A 8 -4.43 18.26 7.78
CA LYS A 8 -4.52 18.62 9.20
C LYS A 8 -5.31 19.91 9.46
N ALA A 9 -5.23 20.88 8.55
CA ALA A 9 -6.02 22.12 8.63
C ALA A 9 -7.50 21.83 8.39
N GLN A 10 -7.83 21.09 7.33
CA GLN A 10 -9.21 20.70 7.03
C GLN A 10 -9.85 19.87 8.15
N ILE A 11 -9.09 18.96 8.79
CA ILE A 11 -9.56 18.23 9.98
C ILE A 11 -9.85 19.18 11.14
N ARG A 12 -8.96 20.16 11.40
CA ARG A 12 -9.12 21.13 12.49
C ARG A 12 -10.34 22.03 12.26
N ASP A 13 -10.62 22.36 11.02
CA ASP A 13 -11.72 23.25 10.63
C ASP A 13 -13.07 22.51 10.52
N GLY A 14 -13.10 21.20 10.80
CA GLY A 14 -14.31 20.37 10.72
C GLY A 14 -14.67 19.95 9.28
N ASN A 15 -13.86 20.31 8.29
CA ASN A 15 -14.04 20.00 6.88
C ASN A 15 -13.51 18.60 6.55
N ILE A 16 -14.09 17.59 7.20
CA ILE A 16 -13.64 16.19 7.13
C ILE A 16 -13.73 15.63 5.70
N ASP A 17 -14.76 15.99 4.94
CA ASP A 17 -14.92 15.54 3.54
C ASP A 17 -13.80 16.06 2.64
N GLN A 18 -13.44 17.34 2.79
CA GLN A 18 -12.29 17.93 2.08
C GLN A 18 -10.98 17.27 2.52
N ALA A 19 -10.79 17.03 3.82
CA ALA A 19 -9.60 16.36 4.32
C ALA A 19 -9.44 14.95 3.72
N MET A 20 -10.54 14.21 3.65
CA MET A 20 -10.55 12.86 3.10
C MET A 20 -10.41 12.88 1.58
N ALA A 21 -11.07 13.79 0.86
CA ALA A 21 -10.90 13.95 -0.57
C ALA A 21 -9.44 14.30 -0.93
N ILE A 22 -8.78 15.16 -0.15
CA ILE A 22 -7.36 15.49 -0.36
C ILE A 22 -6.48 14.27 -0.08
N ALA A 23 -6.71 13.55 1.02
CA ALA A 23 -5.97 12.34 1.39
C ALA A 23 -6.16 11.19 0.38
N MET A 24 -7.36 11.06 -0.19
CA MET A 24 -7.67 10.06 -1.22
C MET A 24 -7.23 10.51 -2.63
N SER A 25 -7.15 11.82 -2.89
CA SER A 25 -6.63 12.36 -4.17
C SER A 25 -5.12 12.20 -4.29
N GLU A 26 -4.42 12.04 -3.16
CA GLU A 26 -3.08 11.49 -3.19
C GLU A 26 -3.21 10.02 -3.58
N ALA A 27 -2.67 9.67 -4.75
CA ALA A 27 -2.53 8.28 -5.14
C ALA A 27 -1.77 7.56 -4.02
N LEU A 28 -2.48 6.76 -3.23
CA LEU A 28 -1.87 5.93 -2.19
C LEU A 28 -1.16 4.79 -2.92
N LYS A 29 0.05 5.09 -3.39
CA LYS A 29 0.97 4.16 -4.01
C LYS A 29 1.77 3.48 -2.90
N ILE A 30 1.55 2.20 -2.69
CA ILE A 30 2.24 1.41 -1.68
C ILE A 30 3.23 0.50 -2.36
N GLU A 31 4.49 0.64 -1.99
CA GLU A 31 5.56 -0.24 -2.43
C GLU A 31 5.79 -1.33 -1.38
N ILE A 32 5.70 -2.58 -1.80
CA ILE A 32 5.97 -3.77 -0.99
C ILE A 32 7.19 -4.45 -1.59
N VAL A 33 8.27 -4.59 -0.81
CA VAL A 33 9.48 -5.29 -1.24
C VAL A 33 9.71 -6.50 -0.36
N THR A 34 9.89 -7.67 -0.96
CA THR A 34 10.29 -8.89 -0.26
C THR A 34 11.66 -9.32 -0.77
N SER A 35 12.64 -9.36 0.13
CA SER A 35 14.00 -9.81 -0.15
C SER A 35 14.34 -11.08 0.62
N SER A 36 15.10 -11.98 0.01
CA SER A 36 15.75 -13.09 0.69
C SER A 36 17.03 -12.58 1.35
N SER A 37 17.22 -12.78 2.67
CA SER A 37 18.48 -12.43 3.32
C SER A 37 19.54 -13.52 3.04
N PRO A 38 20.70 -13.18 2.45
CA PRO A 38 21.75 -14.15 2.28
C PRO A 38 22.45 -14.35 3.63
N GLN A 39 22.31 -15.53 4.23
CA GLN A 39 23.14 -15.86 5.40
C GLN A 39 24.60 -16.08 5.02
N GLN A 40 24.95 -16.47 3.78
CA GLN A 40 26.33 -16.68 3.33
C GLN A 40 26.43 -16.47 1.80
N GLN A 41 27.34 -15.58 1.38
CA GLN A 41 27.71 -15.16 0.00
C GLN A 41 26.80 -14.20 -0.81
N PRO A 42 27.40 -13.23 -1.54
CA PRO A 42 26.71 -12.28 -2.40
C PRO A 42 26.48 -12.88 -3.79
N THR A 43 25.44 -13.70 -3.92
CA THR A 43 24.98 -14.15 -5.25
C THR A 43 23.51 -13.81 -5.38
N GLN A 44 23.26 -12.70 -6.07
CA GLN A 44 21.96 -12.27 -6.61
C GLN A 44 20.88 -12.04 -5.55
N ASP A 45 20.70 -10.78 -5.17
CA ASP A 45 19.59 -10.34 -4.33
C ASP A 45 18.26 -10.64 -5.05
N ILE A 46 17.65 -11.79 -4.76
CA ILE A 46 16.28 -12.10 -5.17
C ILE A 46 15.37 -11.16 -4.39
N HIS A 47 14.84 -10.16 -5.09
CA HIS A 47 13.87 -9.22 -4.58
C HIS A 47 12.61 -9.24 -5.45
N PHE A 48 11.47 -9.28 -4.78
CA PHE A 48 10.17 -9.05 -5.39
C PHE A 48 9.72 -7.66 -4.98
N ARG A 49 9.22 -6.89 -5.95
CA ARG A 49 8.65 -5.58 -5.70
C ARG A 49 7.25 -5.55 -6.28
N SER A 50 6.27 -5.22 -5.46
CA SER A 50 4.93 -4.91 -5.93
C SER A 50 4.61 -3.48 -5.58
N THR A 51 3.95 -2.81 -6.52
CA THR A 51 3.34 -1.53 -6.26
C THR A 51 1.83 -1.64 -6.31
N VAL A 52 1.17 -1.27 -5.22
CA VAL A 52 -0.28 -1.20 -5.13
C VAL A 52 -0.71 0.26 -5.34
N ASN A 53 -1.48 0.51 -6.39
CA ASN A 53 -2.21 1.76 -6.58
C ASN A 53 -3.63 1.58 -6.03
N LEU A 54 -3.88 2.13 -4.84
CA LEU A 54 -5.18 1.99 -4.19
C LEU A 54 -6.28 2.83 -4.85
N LEU A 55 -5.93 3.84 -5.64
CA LEU A 55 -6.89 4.72 -6.31
C LEU A 55 -7.50 4.03 -7.54
N GLU A 56 -6.65 3.32 -8.30
CA GLU A 56 -7.05 2.55 -9.47
C GLU A 56 -7.39 1.09 -9.12
N ASN A 57 -7.16 0.69 -7.88
CA ASN A 57 -7.26 -0.71 -7.41
C ASN A 57 -6.39 -1.65 -8.27
N GLU A 58 -5.21 -1.18 -8.65
CA GLU A 58 -4.25 -1.88 -9.51
C GLU A 58 -3.03 -2.32 -8.70
N ILE A 59 -2.48 -3.49 -9.05
CA ILE A 59 -1.27 -4.04 -8.46
C ILE A 59 -0.30 -4.33 -9.59
N GLU A 60 0.82 -3.59 -9.61
CA GLU A 60 1.93 -3.80 -10.54
C GLU A 60 2.99 -4.66 -9.85
N ASN A 61 3.43 -5.73 -10.51
CA ASN A 61 4.46 -6.63 -9.97
C ASN A 61 5.72 -6.52 -10.83
N GLU A 62 6.84 -6.14 -10.20
CA GLU A 62 8.17 -6.15 -10.78
C GLU A 62 8.94 -7.38 -10.24
N LEU A 63 9.25 -8.30 -11.16
CA LEU A 63 10.14 -9.44 -10.93
C LEU A 63 11.56 -9.00 -11.31
N GLY A 64 12.52 -9.11 -10.39
CA GLY A 64 13.92 -8.78 -10.70
C GLY A 64 14.51 -9.69 -11.79
N ASP A 65 15.51 -9.20 -12.54
CA ASP A 65 16.11 -9.89 -13.70
C ASP A 65 16.82 -11.24 -13.41
N SER A 66 16.93 -11.67 -12.14
CA SER A 66 17.72 -12.85 -11.74
C SER A 66 16.92 -14.17 -11.67
N PHE A 67 15.68 -14.17 -12.17
CA PHE A 67 14.70 -15.24 -11.91
C PHE A 67 14.75 -16.46 -12.84
N GLU A 68 15.50 -16.41 -13.95
CA GLU A 68 15.43 -17.46 -14.97
C GLU A 68 16.01 -18.82 -14.54
N ASN A 69 16.57 -18.99 -13.33
CA ASN A 69 17.39 -20.17 -13.02
C ASN A 69 17.26 -20.84 -11.63
N GLN A 70 16.28 -20.51 -10.77
CA GLN A 70 16.22 -21.13 -9.43
C GLN A 70 14.82 -21.58 -8.98
N ASN A 71 14.66 -22.90 -8.82
CA ASN A 71 13.49 -23.60 -8.24
C ASN A 71 13.06 -23.11 -6.83
N ASN A 72 13.88 -22.30 -6.14
CA ASN A 72 13.57 -21.78 -4.80
C ASN A 72 12.82 -20.42 -4.84
N SER A 73 12.74 -19.80 -6.01
CA SER A 73 12.02 -18.54 -6.26
C SER A 73 10.51 -18.68 -6.03
N ASP A 74 9.91 -19.80 -6.47
CA ASP A 74 8.46 -19.96 -6.54
C ASP A 74 7.76 -19.83 -5.18
N LYS A 75 8.42 -20.27 -4.09
CA LYS A 75 7.88 -20.17 -2.73
C LYS A 75 7.88 -18.72 -2.23
N ILE A 76 8.98 -18.00 -2.43
CA ILE A 76 9.10 -16.61 -1.99
C ILE A 76 8.16 -15.73 -2.82
N GLN A 77 8.03 -16.01 -4.11
CA GLN A 77 7.08 -15.36 -5.01
C GLN A 77 5.65 -15.52 -4.52
N LYS A 78 5.25 -16.77 -4.21
CA LYS A 78 3.90 -17.05 -3.70
C LYS A 78 3.63 -16.34 -2.38
N ILE A 79 4.59 -16.32 -1.46
CA ILE A 79 4.48 -15.60 -0.18
C ILE A 79 4.34 -14.10 -0.45
N HIS A 80 5.17 -13.53 -1.31
CA HIS A 80 5.14 -12.11 -1.66
C HIS A 80 3.76 -11.71 -2.20
N PHE A 81 3.26 -12.40 -3.23
CA PHE A 81 1.94 -12.07 -3.79
C PHE A 81 0.80 -12.23 -2.79
N GLN A 82 0.85 -13.27 -1.95
CA GLN A 82 -0.14 -13.45 -0.89
C GLN A 82 -0.11 -12.30 0.13
N GLU A 83 1.08 -11.83 0.52
CA GLU A 83 1.22 -10.69 1.44
C GLU A 83 0.78 -9.37 0.78
N VAL A 84 1.05 -9.19 -0.51
CA VAL A 84 0.60 -8.03 -1.28
C VAL A 84 -0.93 -7.98 -1.35
N GLU A 85 -1.58 -9.09 -1.67
CA GLU A 85 -3.05 -9.18 -1.68
C GLU A 85 -3.63 -8.95 -0.28
N ASN A 86 -3.05 -9.56 0.76
CA ASN A 86 -3.51 -9.39 2.13
C ASN A 86 -3.37 -7.93 2.59
N ALA A 87 -2.25 -7.28 2.29
CA ALA A 87 -2.01 -5.89 2.61
C ALA A 87 -3.02 -4.99 1.88
N HIS A 88 -3.22 -5.21 0.59
CA HIS A 88 -4.20 -4.48 -0.23
C HIS A 88 -5.60 -4.55 0.38
N GLN A 89 -6.09 -5.75 0.67
CA GLN A 89 -7.42 -5.96 1.27
C GLN A 89 -7.57 -5.29 2.63
N ARG A 90 -6.57 -5.40 3.50
CA ARG A 90 -6.58 -4.76 4.83
C ARG A 90 -6.63 -3.24 4.73
N ILE A 91 -5.92 -2.67 3.78
CA ILE A 91 -5.88 -1.21 3.62
C ILE A 91 -7.21 -0.69 3.07
N LEU A 92 -7.83 -1.40 2.12
CA LEU A 92 -9.19 -1.09 1.68
C LEU A 92 -10.20 -1.15 2.83
N GLN A 93 -10.13 -2.19 3.67
CA GLN A 93 -10.99 -2.29 4.85
C GLN A 93 -10.79 -1.15 5.85
N ASN A 94 -9.53 -0.73 6.06
CA ASN A 94 -9.22 0.40 6.94
C ASN A 94 -9.76 1.72 6.36
N ILE A 95 -9.60 1.95 5.05
CA ILE A 95 -10.15 3.13 4.37
C ILE A 95 -11.67 3.15 4.51
N GLN A 96 -12.35 2.03 4.23
CA GLN A 96 -13.80 1.93 4.38
C GLN A 96 -14.25 2.16 5.83
N SER A 97 -13.51 1.64 6.81
CA SER A 97 -13.81 1.84 8.23
C SER A 97 -13.68 3.32 8.62
N LEU A 98 -12.65 4.01 8.10
CA LEU A 98 -12.48 5.44 8.29
C LEU A 98 -13.62 6.24 7.64
N GLN A 99 -14.02 5.90 6.41
CA GLN A 99 -15.18 6.50 5.73
C GLN A 99 -16.47 6.37 6.56
N ASN A 100 -16.74 5.17 7.09
CA ASN A 100 -17.90 4.92 7.94
C ASN A 100 -17.84 5.73 9.23
N MET A 101 -16.68 5.77 9.90
CA MET A 101 -16.48 6.54 11.12
C MET A 101 -16.75 8.04 10.87
N PHE A 102 -16.25 8.57 9.75
CA PHE A 102 -16.48 9.98 9.40
C PHE A 102 -17.95 10.28 9.08
N THR A 103 -18.64 9.39 8.36
CA THR A 103 -20.08 9.52 8.09
C THR A 103 -20.87 9.60 9.40
N LEU A 104 -20.57 8.73 10.37
CA LEU A 104 -21.24 8.73 11.68
C LEU A 104 -20.98 10.00 12.50
N ILE A 105 -19.79 10.59 12.39
CA ILE A 105 -19.47 11.86 13.05
C ILE A 105 -20.29 13.00 12.43
N GLN A 106 -20.43 13.03 11.10
CA GLN A 106 -21.25 14.03 10.42
C GLN A 106 -22.74 13.91 10.75
N GLU A 107 -23.28 12.69 10.83
CA GLU A 107 -24.69 12.47 11.19
C GLU A 107 -25.03 12.91 12.63
N ASN A 108 -24.03 13.00 13.51
CA ASN A 108 -24.19 13.39 14.91
C ASN A 108 -23.68 14.81 15.24
N SER A 109 -23.24 15.58 14.24
CA SER A 109 -22.79 16.98 14.37
C SER A 109 -23.86 17.97 13.94
#